data_AF-A0A8D2DZC0-F1
#
_entry.id   AF-A0A8D2DZC0-F1
#
_cell.length_a   1.000
_cell.length_b   1.000
_cell.length_c   1.000
_cell.angle_alpha   90.00
_cell.angle_beta   90.00
_cell.angle_gamma   90.00
#
_symmetry.space_group_name_H-M   'P 1'
#
loop_
_entity.id
_entity.type
_entity.pdbx_description
1 polymer ?
#
loop_
_entity_poly.entity_id
_entity_poly.type
_entity_poly.pdbx_seq_one_letter_code
_entity_poly.pdbx_strand_id
1 'polypeptide(L)'
;MTNGGKTTLANGLRNSLPNCCVIHQDDFFKPQDQIAVGEDGFKQWDVLESLDMEAMLSTVQAWLSNPQKFARAHGVSIQPGAPDIHVLLLEGFLLYNYNVPGRPAAPGAAPW
;
A
#
# COMPACT_ATOMS: atom_id res chain seq x y z
N MET A 1 -4.17 7.79 -10.86
CA MET A 1 -3.47 7.50 -12.13
C MET A 1 -2.91 6.08 -12.13
N THR A 2 -3.42 5.22 -13.00
CA THR A 2 -2.87 3.87 -13.28
C THR A 2 -1.75 3.96 -14.33
N ASN A 3 -0.83 3.00 -14.38
CA ASN A 3 0.31 2.96 -15.33
C ASN A 3 1.32 4.13 -15.31
N GLY A 4 1.35 4.96 -14.27
CA GLY A 4 2.31 6.06 -14.12
C GLY A 4 3.74 5.67 -13.69
N GLY A 5 4.13 4.40 -13.79
CA GLY A 5 5.48 3.93 -13.39
C GLY A 5 5.72 3.74 -11.89
N LYS A 6 4.65 3.73 -11.07
CA LYS A 6 4.73 3.56 -9.59
C LYS A 6 5.58 2.36 -9.19
N THR A 7 5.21 1.17 -9.67
CA THR A 7 5.87 -0.09 -9.34
C THR A 7 7.32 -0.12 -9.80
N THR A 8 7.63 0.49 -10.95
CA THR A 8 9.01 0.62 -11.43
C THR A 8 9.84 1.48 -10.48
N LEU A 9 9.30 2.61 -10.04
CA LEU A 9 9.97 3.50 -9.08
C LEU A 9 10.14 2.82 -7.71
N ALA A 10 9.10 2.17 -7.19
CA ALA A 10 9.16 1.46 -5.92
C ALA A 10 10.23 0.35 -5.93
N ASN A 11 10.32 -0.42 -7.02
CA ASN A 11 11.36 -1.43 -7.19
C ASN A 11 12.77 -0.82 -7.25
N GLY A 12 12.95 0.31 -7.95
CA GLY A 12 14.23 1.02 -8.00
C GLY A 12 14.69 1.51 -6.63
N LEU A 13 13.77 2.09 -5.85
CA LEU A 13 14.03 2.53 -4.48
C LEU A 13 14.32 1.35 -3.55
N ARG A 14 13.52 0.28 -3.63
CA ARG A 14 13.72 -0.95 -2.85
C ARG A 14 15.11 -1.55 -3.05
N ASN A 15 15.61 -1.54 -4.29
CA ASN A 15 16.93 -2.07 -4.60
C ASN A 15 18.07 -1.16 -4.15
N SER A 16 17.78 0.13 -3.92
CA SER A 16 18.77 1.15 -3.53
C SER A 16 18.82 1.39 -2.02
N LEU A 17 17.77 1.00 -1.28
CA LEU A 17 17.63 1.22 0.16
C LEU A 17 17.78 -0.10 0.93
N PRO A 18 18.60 -0.15 2.01
CA PRO A 18 18.66 -1.31 2.88
C PRO A 18 17.32 -1.48 3.63
N ASN A 19 16.98 -2.72 3.99
CA ASN A 19 15.82 -3.07 4.82
C ASN A 19 14.50 -2.46 4.31
N CYS A 20 14.33 -2.41 2.99
CA CYS A 20 13.19 -1.77 2.34
C CYS A 20 12.12 -2.80 1.97
N CYS A 21 10.92 -2.64 2.51
CA CYS A 21 9.73 -3.41 2.16
C CYS A 21 8.80 -2.57 1.27
N VAL A 22 8.06 -3.22 0.38
CA VAL A 22 7.04 -2.58 -0.45
C VAL A 22 5.70 -3.24 -0.17
N ILE A 23 4.66 -2.44 0.03
CA ILE A 23 3.26 -2.89 0.06
C ILE A 23 2.56 -2.26 -1.15
N HIS A 24 1.98 -3.11 -2.00
CA HIS A 24 1.25 -2.69 -3.19
C HIS A 24 -0.25 -2.62 -2.87
N GLN A 25 -0.89 -1.48 -3.10
CA GLN A 25 -2.34 -1.32 -2.90
C GLN A 25 -3.15 -2.32 -3.74
N ASP A 26 -2.66 -2.65 -4.93
CA ASP A 26 -3.33 -3.56 -5.87
C ASP A 26 -3.44 -5.00 -5.33
N ASP A 27 -2.58 -5.40 -4.37
CA ASP A 27 -2.67 -6.71 -3.70
C ASP A 27 -3.94 -6.85 -2.83
N PHE A 28 -4.63 -5.73 -2.56
CA PHE A 28 -5.81 -5.66 -1.71
C PHE A 28 -7.11 -5.46 -2.50
N PHE A 29 -7.12 -5.69 -3.81
CA PHE A 29 -8.37 -5.73 -4.56
C PHE A 29 -9.27 -6.83 -4.04
N LYS A 30 -10.55 -6.51 -3.85
CA LYS A 30 -11.57 -7.50 -3.54
C LYS A 30 -11.74 -8.46 -4.73
N PRO A 31 -12.22 -9.69 -4.48
CA PRO A 31 -12.59 -10.62 -5.54
C PRO A 31 -13.53 -9.99 -6.57
N GLN A 32 -13.39 -10.42 -7.83
CA GLN A 32 -14.09 -9.81 -8.97
C GLN A 32 -15.62 -9.78 -8.79
N ASP A 33 -16.22 -10.75 -8.12
CA ASP A 33 -17.64 -10.85 -7.80
C ASP A 33 -18.12 -9.88 -6.71
N GLN A 34 -17.20 -9.29 -5.94
CA GLN A 34 -17.49 -8.29 -4.91
C GLN A 34 -17.31 -6.84 -5.39
N ILE A 35 -16.84 -6.65 -6.62
CA ILE A 35 -16.69 -5.33 -7.23
C ILE A 35 -18.05 -4.86 -7.75
N ALA A 36 -18.47 -3.68 -7.29
CA ALA A 36 -19.72 -3.06 -7.73
C ALA A 36 -19.71 -2.78 -9.24
N VAL A 37 -20.89 -2.91 -9.86
CA VAL A 37 -21.13 -2.55 -11.26
C VAL A 37 -21.86 -1.22 -11.29
N GLY A 38 -21.32 -0.25 -12.03
CA GLY A 38 -21.92 1.07 -12.21
C GLY A 38 -23.16 1.03 -13.09
N GLU A 39 -23.85 2.16 -13.17
CA GLU A 39 -25.03 2.33 -14.05
C GLU A 39 -24.70 2.12 -15.54
N ASP A 40 -23.44 2.33 -15.90
CA ASP A 40 -22.88 2.09 -17.22
C ASP A 40 -22.60 0.61 -17.53
N GLY A 41 -22.83 -0.28 -16.56
CA GLY A 41 -22.58 -1.72 -16.68
C GLY A 41 -21.11 -2.12 -16.49
N PHE A 42 -20.21 -1.20 -16.13
CA PHE A 42 -18.79 -1.48 -15.92
C PHE A 42 -18.45 -1.65 -14.44
N LYS A 43 -17.44 -2.49 -14.16
CA LYS A 43 -16.93 -2.71 -12.79
C LYS A 43 -16.15 -1.51 -12.30
N GLN A 44 -16.45 -1.09 -11.08
CA GLN A 44 -15.85 0.07 -10.43
C GLN A 44 -14.57 -0.34 -9.69
N TRP A 45 -13.45 -0.42 -10.41
CA TRP A 45 -12.14 -0.77 -9.84
C TRP A 45 -11.38 0.45 -9.29
N ASP A 46 -11.67 1.64 -9.77
CA ASP A 46 -10.93 2.85 -9.41
C ASP A 46 -11.53 3.60 -8.20
N VAL A 47 -12.15 2.87 -7.26
CA VAL A 47 -12.79 3.43 -6.04
C VAL A 47 -12.33 2.69 -4.79
N LEU A 48 -12.34 3.34 -3.62
CA LEU A 48 -11.85 2.74 -2.37
C LEU A 48 -12.63 1.49 -1.96
N GLU A 49 -13.91 1.45 -2.29
CA GLU A 49 -14.83 0.33 -1.98
C GLU A 49 -14.45 -0.96 -2.71
N SER A 50 -13.67 -0.87 -3.79
CA SER A 50 -13.13 -2.02 -4.53
C SER A 50 -11.95 -2.70 -3.83
N LEU A 51 -11.40 -2.05 -2.79
CA LEU A 51 -10.21 -2.48 -2.06
C LEU A 51 -10.56 -2.89 -0.62
N ASP A 52 -9.84 -3.86 -0.08
CA ASP A 52 -9.81 -4.16 1.35
C ASP A 52 -8.77 -3.28 2.06
N MET A 53 -9.13 -2.01 2.26
CA MET A 53 -8.25 -1.04 2.91
C MET A 53 -7.99 -1.35 4.40
N GLU A 54 -8.87 -2.13 5.04
CA GLU A 54 -8.68 -2.57 6.43
C GLU A 54 -7.60 -3.66 6.52
N ALA A 55 -7.59 -4.62 5.59
CA ALA A 55 -6.49 -5.58 5.45
C ALA A 55 -5.17 -4.89 5.09
N MET A 56 -5.20 -3.87 4.22
CA MET A 56 -4.01 -3.08 3.90
C MET A 56 -3.46 -2.36 5.14
N LEU A 57 -4.32 -1.70 5.91
CA LEU A 57 -3.94 -1.03 7.15
C LEU A 57 -3.37 -2.04 8.16
N SER A 58 -3.99 -3.21 8.29
CA SER A 58 -3.51 -4.29 9.16
C SER A 58 -2.12 -4.77 8.78
N THR A 59 -1.82 -4.82 7.48
CA THR A 59 -0.49 -5.16 6.94
C THR A 59 0.55 -4.09 7.31
N VAL A 60 0.18 -2.81 7.22
CA VAL A 60 1.04 -1.69 7.68
C VAL A 60 1.29 -1.79 9.19
N GLN A 61 0.27 -2.09 9.99
CA GLN A 61 0.42 -2.28 11.44
C GLN A 61 1.32 -3.48 11.77
N ALA A 62 1.22 -4.58 11.03
CA ALA A 62 2.11 -5.72 11.17
C ALA A 62 3.57 -5.32 10.91
N TRP A 63 3.83 -4.54 9.85
CA TRP A 63 5.16 -3.99 9.59
C TRP A 63 5.63 -3.08 10.73
N LEU A 64 4.81 -2.13 11.20
CA LEU A 64 5.14 -1.23 12.31
C LEU A 64 5.49 -1.98 13.60
N SER A 65 4.80 -3.09 13.89
CA SER A 65 5.01 -3.88 15.10
C SER A 65 6.39 -4.54 15.15
N ASN A 66 6.87 -5.03 14.00
CA ASN A 66 8.18 -5.67 13.88
C ASN A 66 8.63 -5.72 12.41
N PRO A 67 9.33 -4.68 11.92
CA PRO A 67 9.77 -4.61 10.53
C PRO A 67 10.68 -5.76 10.11
N GLN A 68 11.53 -6.25 11.02
CA GLN A 68 12.45 -7.36 10.74
C GLN A 68 11.71 -8.68 10.54
N LYS A 69 10.76 -9.00 11.42
CA LYS A 69 9.92 -10.19 11.30
C LYS A 69 9.09 -10.12 10.02
N PHE A 70 8.53 -8.95 9.73
CA PHE A 70 7.77 -8.72 8.50
C PHE A 70 8.65 -8.96 7.26
N ALA A 71 9.81 -8.30 7.17
CA ALA A 71 10.74 -8.46 6.05
C ALA A 71 11.09 -9.94 5.79
N ARG A 72 11.39 -10.71 6.85
CA ARG A 72 11.68 -12.15 6.74
C ARG A 72 10.49 -12.96 6.23
N ALA A 73 9.28 -12.67 6.71
CA ALA A 73 8.07 -13.37 6.27
C ALA A 73 7.72 -13.07 4.80
N HIS A 74 8.11 -11.90 4.30
CA HIS A 74 7.85 -11.44 2.93
C HIS A 74 9.06 -11.56 1.98
N GLY A 75 10.08 -12.34 2.37
CA GLY A 75 11.24 -12.65 1.50
C GLY A 75 12.18 -11.46 1.25
N VAL A 76 12.10 -10.40 2.06
CA VAL A 76 13.01 -9.25 1.98
C VAL A 76 14.28 -9.58 2.75
N SER A 77 15.42 -9.55 2.05
CA SER A 77 16.73 -9.79 2.66
C SER A 77 17.12 -8.63 3.56
N ILE A 78 17.30 -8.91 4.85
CA ILE A 78 17.83 -7.94 5.83
C ILE A 78 19.35 -8.03 5.76
N GLN A 79 20.00 -6.93 5.39
CA GLN A 79 21.45 -6.91 5.26
C GLN A 79 22.11 -6.94 6.64
N PRO A 80 22.98 -7.94 6.93
CA PRO A 80 23.73 -7.98 8.19
C PRO A 80 24.65 -6.77 8.30
N GLY A 81 24.59 -6.03 9.42
CA GLY A 81 25.43 -4.87 9.66
C GLY A 81 24.93 -3.55 9.05
N ALA A 82 23.78 -3.55 8.37
CA ALA A 82 23.10 -2.31 8.00
C ALA A 82 22.59 -1.56 9.26
N PRO A 83 22.39 -0.23 9.19
CA PRO A 83 21.73 0.51 10.25
C PRO A 83 20.39 -0.12 10.61
N ASP A 84 19.97 -0.04 11.88
CA ASP A 84 18.65 -0.49 12.34
C ASP A 84 17.54 0.49 11.94
N ILE A 85 17.56 0.88 10.66
CA ILE A 85 16.56 1.71 10.00
C ILE A 85 15.86 0.80 9.01
N HIS A 86 14.53 0.76 9.09
CA HIS A 86 13.67 -0.03 8.21
C HIS A 86 12.79 0.93 7.42
N VAL A 87 12.68 0.70 6.11
CA VAL A 87 11.90 1.57 5.22
C VAL A 87 10.70 0.79 4.72
N LEU A 88 9.52 1.42 4.81
CA LEU A 88 8.31 0.94 4.16
C LEU A 88 7.95 1.87 3.00
N LEU A 89 7.85 1.30 1.81
CA LEU A 89 7.26 1.97 0.65
C LEU A 89 5.82 1.49 0.50
N LEU A 90 4.89 2.43 0.56
CA LEU A 90 3.48 2.21 0.23
C LEU A 90 3.24 2.76 -1.16
N GLU A 91 2.84 1.90 -2.10
CA GLU A 91 2.46 2.35 -3.42
C GLU A 91 1.03 2.00 -3.77
N GLY A 92 0.36 2.92 -4.46
CA GLY A 92 -1.05 2.81 -4.79
C GLY A 92 -1.56 4.07 -5.46
N PHE A 93 -2.76 3.99 -6.04
CA PHE A 93 -3.36 5.08 -6.80
C PHE A 93 -4.44 5.84 -6.01
N LEU A 94 -4.94 5.28 -4.90
CA LEU A 94 -5.96 5.88 -4.02
C LEU A 94 -5.48 6.12 -2.58
N LEU A 95 -4.18 5.95 -2.30
CA LEU A 95 -3.63 6.04 -0.93
C LEU A 95 -3.98 7.35 -0.22
N TYR A 96 -3.93 8.47 -0.93
CA TYR A 96 -4.16 9.80 -0.34
C TYR A 96 -5.63 10.14 -0.12
N ASN A 97 -6.55 9.31 -0.62
CA ASN A 97 -7.99 9.50 -0.48
C ASN A 97 -8.56 8.71 0.70
N TYR A 98 -7.76 7.82 1.28
CA TYR A 98 -8.19 6.99 2.40
C TYR A 98 -8.05 7.73 3.74
N ASN A 99 -9.17 7.94 4.42
CA ASN A 99 -9.19 8.43 5.78
C ASN A 99 -9.03 7.28 6.76
N VAL A 100 -7.92 7.27 7.49
CA VAL A 100 -7.67 6.27 8.53
C VAL A 100 -8.71 6.43 9.65
N PRO A 101 -9.47 5.36 10.00
CA PRO A 101 -10.46 5.42 11.06
C PRO A 101 -9.87 5.96 12.37
N GLY A 102 -10.57 6.91 13.01
CA GLY A 102 -10.16 7.48 14.29
C GLY A 102 -9.04 8.52 14.23
N ARG A 103 -8.48 8.83 13.05
CA ARG A 103 -7.56 9.96 12.87
C ARG A 103 -8.33 11.13 12.24
N PRO A 104 -8.23 12.36 12.77
CA PRO A 104 -8.81 13.52 12.10
C PRO A 104 -8.17 13.68 10.71
N ALA A 105 -8.98 14.05 9.72
CA ALA A 105 -8.49 14.36 8.39
C ALA A 105 -7.35 15.38 8.46
N ALA A 106 -6.28 15.16 7.71
CA ALA A 106 -5.18 16.10 7.66
C ALA A 106 -5.71 17.47 7.18
N PRO A 107 -5.42 18.58 7.88
CA PRO A 107 -5.85 19.89 7.44
C PRO A 107 -5.27 20.18 6.05
N GLY A 108 -6.14 20.31 5.04
CA GLY A 108 -5.74 20.63 3.66
C GLY A 108 -5.89 19.49 2.63
N ALA A 109 -6.52 18.36 2.97
CA ALA A 109 -6.95 17.40 1.96
C ALA A 109 -8.08 18.01 1.10
N ALA A 110 -7.70 18.74 0.05
CA ALA A 110 -8.64 19.24 -0.94
C ALA A 110 -9.21 18.05 -1.73
N PRO A 111 -10.52 18.06 -2.03
CA PRO A 111 -11.08 17.11 -2.99
C PRO A 111 -10.59 17.54 -4.37
N TRP A 112 -9.65 16.79 -4.93
CA TRP A 112 -9.38 16.84 -6.37
C TRP A 112 -10.20 15.78 -7.06
#